data_AF-A0A3D2AKY4-F1
#
_entry.id   AF-A0A3D2AKY4-F1
#
_cell.length_a   1.000
_cell.length_b   1.000
_cell.length_c   1.000
_cell.angle_alpha   90.00
_cell.angle_beta   90.00
_cell.angle_gamma   90.00
#
_symmetry.space_group_name_H-M   'P 1'
#
loop_
_entity.id
_entity.type
_entity.pdbx_description
1 polymer ?
#
loop_
_entity_poly.entity_id
_entity_poly.type
_entity_poly.pdbx_seq_one_letter_code
_entity_poly.pdbx_strand_id
1 'polypeptide(L)'
;TRDIDMVNLALWLKTNKFRLDQVQNFYPSPMCNATTMYYTEVNPLKKITRESERVSIPRGIKQRRLHKAILRYHDPKNWAQIRDALTEMGMKKLIGKGPTCLVPAETREEARKAVPKAKKGRQGMTKHTSPRSQKMRRSR
;
A
#
# COMPACT_ATOMS: atom_id res chain seq x y z
N THR A 1 -11.65 -4.99 -9.48
CA THR A 1 -12.28 -4.03 -8.60
C THR A 1 -11.36 -2.86 -8.62
N ARG A 2 -11.89 -1.66 -8.81
CA ARG A 2 -11.04 -0.48 -8.91
C ARG A 2 -10.62 -0.06 -7.51
N ASP A 3 -9.50 0.65 -7.41
CA ASP A 3 -8.96 1.09 -6.11
C ASP A 3 -9.96 2.04 -5.41
N ILE A 4 -10.70 2.84 -6.20
CA ILE A 4 -11.80 3.67 -5.73
C ILE A 4 -12.93 2.87 -5.07
N ASP A 5 -13.26 1.69 -5.60
CA ASP A 5 -14.34 0.85 -5.06
C ASP A 5 -13.94 0.35 -3.66
N MET A 6 -12.65 0.05 -3.45
CA MET A 6 -12.11 -0.36 -2.15
C MET A 6 -12.13 0.78 -1.13
N VAL A 7 -11.82 2.01 -1.55
CA VAL A 7 -11.89 3.18 -0.67
C VAL A 7 -13.34 3.44 -0.23
N ASN A 8 -14.29 3.39 -1.15
CA ASN A 8 -15.71 3.55 -0.84
C ASN A 8 -16.21 2.47 0.12
N LEU A 9 -15.81 1.21 -0.11
CA LEU A 9 -16.14 0.12 0.80
C LEU A 9 -15.51 0.32 2.18
N ALA A 10 -14.26 0.77 2.27
CA ALA A 10 -13.61 1.03 3.55
C ALA A 10 -14.27 2.18 4.33
N LEU A 11 -14.73 3.23 3.63
CA LEU A 11 -15.53 4.30 4.24
C LEU A 11 -16.87 3.79 4.76
N TRP A 12 -17.54 2.93 3.99
CA TRP A 12 -18.77 2.28 4.43
C TRP A 12 -18.54 1.42 5.67
N LEU A 13 -17.48 0.59 5.68
CA LEU A 13 -17.11 -0.23 6.84
C LEU A 13 -16.85 0.64 8.08
N LYS A 14 -16.11 1.74 7.92
CA LYS A 14 -15.83 2.68 9.00
C LYS A 14 -17.11 3.33 9.56
N THR A 15 -18.00 3.77 8.67
CA THR A 15 -19.27 4.40 9.05
C THR A 15 -20.16 3.42 9.83
N ASN A 16 -20.16 2.15 9.43
CA ASN A 16 -20.90 1.08 10.11
C ASN A 16 -20.14 0.45 11.28
N LYS A 17 -19.00 1.02 11.69
CA LYS A 17 -18.16 0.55 12.82
C LYS A 17 -17.67 -0.91 12.68
N PHE A 18 -17.55 -1.42 11.45
CA PHE A 18 -17.03 -2.75 11.18
C PHE A 18 -15.52 -2.71 10.92
N ARG A 19 -14.78 -3.63 11.58
CA ARG A 19 -13.35 -3.83 11.36
C ARG A 19 -13.11 -5.25 10.88
N LEU A 20 -12.54 -5.39 9.69
CA LEU A 20 -12.20 -6.68 9.12
C LEU A 20 -10.81 -7.10 9.56
N ASP A 21 -10.70 -8.15 10.35
CA ASP A 21 -9.38 -8.72 10.67
C ASP A 21 -8.93 -9.69 9.56
N GLN A 22 -9.88 -10.52 9.11
CA GLN A 22 -9.70 -11.45 8.02
C GLN A 22 -10.14 -10.83 6.69
N VAL A 23 -9.16 -10.64 5.80
CA VAL A 23 -9.41 -10.29 4.41
C VAL A 23 -8.85 -11.42 3.55
N GLN A 24 -9.78 -12.17 2.95
CA GLN A 24 -9.48 -13.30 2.10
C GLN A 24 -9.24 -12.84 0.66
N ASN A 25 -8.19 -13.41 0.05
CA ASN A 25 -8.01 -13.25 -1.39
C ASN A 25 -9.06 -14.08 -2.12
N PHE A 26 -9.53 -13.55 -3.23
CA PHE A 26 -10.40 -14.28 -4.12
C PHE A 26 -9.66 -15.47 -4.73
N TYR A 27 -10.13 -16.69 -4.47
CA TYR A 27 -9.64 -17.92 -5.07
C TYR A 27 -10.68 -18.44 -6.05
N PRO A 28 -10.36 -18.54 -7.37
CA PRO A 28 -11.27 -19.15 -8.32
C PRO A 28 -11.31 -20.67 -8.06
N SER A 29 -12.34 -21.13 -7.35
CA SER A 29 -12.58 -22.57 -7.16
C SER A 29 -13.22 -23.14 -8.43
N PRO A 30 -12.77 -24.27 -8.98
CA PRO A 30 -13.43 -24.86 -10.14
C PRO A 30 -14.93 -25.05 -9.88
N MET A 31 -15.73 -24.88 -10.93
CA MET A 31 -17.20 -24.99 -10.90
C MET A 31 -17.95 -23.96 -10.05
N CYS A 32 -17.31 -22.86 -9.62
CA CYS A 32 -18.01 -21.76 -8.93
C CYS A 32 -18.14 -20.49 -9.78
N ASN A 33 -19.16 -19.68 -9.50
CA ASN A 33 -19.40 -18.39 -10.17
C ASN A 33 -18.20 -17.44 -10.10
N ALA A 34 -17.42 -17.54 -9.02
CA ALA A 34 -16.19 -16.78 -8.85
C ALA A 34 -15.14 -17.12 -9.94
N THR A 35 -15.04 -18.38 -10.35
CA THR A 35 -14.15 -18.76 -11.46
C THR A 35 -14.61 -18.21 -12.78
N THR A 36 -15.92 -18.24 -13.05
CA THR A 36 -16.48 -17.59 -14.24
C THR A 36 -16.12 -16.11 -14.24
N MET A 37 -16.39 -15.39 -13.14
CA MET A 37 -15.99 -13.98 -12.99
C MET A 37 -14.50 -13.78 -13.24
N TYR A 38 -13.64 -14.63 -12.66
CA TYR A 38 -12.18 -14.54 -12.76
C TYR A 38 -11.68 -14.52 -14.21
N TYR A 39 -12.23 -15.41 -15.04
CA TYR A 39 -11.78 -15.60 -16.41
C TYR A 39 -12.51 -14.71 -17.42
N THR A 40 -13.81 -14.48 -17.23
CA THR A 40 -14.62 -13.74 -18.20
C THR A 40 -14.69 -12.24 -17.89
N GLU A 41 -14.35 -11.83 -16.67
CA GLU A 41 -14.45 -10.46 -16.19
C GLU A 41 -15.86 -9.87 -16.37
N VAL A 42 -16.90 -10.71 -16.32
CA VAL A 42 -18.31 -10.29 -16.35
C VAL A 42 -19.08 -10.86 -15.16
N ASN A 43 -20.22 -10.25 -14.84
CA ASN A 43 -21.10 -10.75 -13.79
C ASN A 43 -21.95 -11.93 -14.31
N PRO A 44 -21.73 -13.18 -13.83
CA PRO A 44 -22.43 -14.35 -14.32
C PRO A 44 -23.91 -14.42 -13.87
N LEU A 45 -24.31 -13.59 -12.91
CA LEU A 45 -25.69 -13.54 -12.40
C LEU A 45 -26.62 -12.66 -13.25
N LYS A 46 -26.07 -11.91 -14.22
CA LYS A 46 -26.82 -11.04 -15.12
C LYS A 46 -26.77 -11.59 -16.55
N LYS A 47 -27.76 -11.20 -17.38
CA LYS A 47 -27.77 -11.52 -18.80
C LYS A 47 -26.49 -11.02 -19.48
N ILE A 48 -25.77 -11.92 -20.15
CA ILE A 48 -24.53 -11.61 -20.86
C ILE A 48 -24.90 -11.11 -22.26
N THR A 49 -24.49 -9.89 -22.56
CA THR A 49 -24.61 -9.24 -23.87
C THR A 49 -23.26 -8.63 -24.24
N ARG A 50 -23.12 -8.11 -25.47
CA ARG A 50 -21.90 -7.40 -25.87
C ARG A 50 -21.62 -6.15 -25.03
N GLU A 51 -22.66 -5.57 -24.43
CA GLU A 51 -22.60 -4.34 -23.63
C GLU A 51 -22.55 -4.62 -22.12
N SER A 52 -22.35 -5.88 -21.72
CA SER A 52 -22.31 -6.24 -20.30
C SER A 52 -21.17 -5.52 -19.55
N GLU A 53 -21.49 -5.06 -18.34
CA GLU A 53 -20.52 -4.43 -17.44
C GLU A 53 -19.35 -5.37 -17.16
N ARG A 54 -18.12 -4.87 -17.39
CA ARG A 54 -16.92 -5.60 -17.02
C ARG A 54 -16.61 -5.44 -15.54
N VAL A 55 -16.46 -6.58 -14.89
CA VAL A 55 -15.94 -6.71 -13.54
C VAL A 55 -14.41 -6.73 -13.61
N SER A 56 -13.78 -5.61 -13.29
CA SER A 56 -12.32 -5.57 -13.11
C SER A 56 -11.90 -6.62 -12.06
N ILE A 57 -10.75 -7.27 -12.22
CA ILE A 57 -10.20 -8.22 -11.23
C ILE A 57 -8.71 -7.95 -10.99
N PRO A 58 -8.28 -7.72 -9.73
CA PRO A 58 -6.88 -7.44 -9.43
C PRO A 58 -6.03 -8.73 -9.47
N ARG A 59 -5.36 -8.95 -10.61
CA ARG A 59 -4.45 -10.11 -10.78
C ARG A 59 -3.05 -9.86 -10.17
N GLY A 60 -2.65 -8.59 -10.00
CA GLY A 60 -1.34 -8.22 -9.48
C GLY A 60 -1.22 -8.32 -7.96
N ILE A 61 -0.06 -8.80 -7.47
CA ILE A 61 0.24 -8.89 -6.03
C ILE A 61 0.21 -7.52 -5.36
N LYS A 62 0.78 -6.49 -6.01
CA LYS A 62 0.82 -5.12 -5.47
C LYS A 62 -0.58 -4.58 -5.23
N GLN A 63 -1.46 -4.70 -6.23
CA GLN A 63 -2.84 -4.24 -6.14
C GLN A 63 -3.64 -5.00 -5.08
N ARG A 64 -3.52 -6.34 -5.02
CA ARG A 64 -4.18 -7.14 -3.96
C ARG A 64 -3.72 -6.74 -2.56
N ARG A 65 -2.42 -6.49 -2.37
CA ARG A 65 -1.89 -6.01 -1.09
C ARG A 65 -2.46 -4.64 -0.74
N LEU A 66 -2.56 -3.74 -1.70
CA LEU A 66 -3.19 -2.42 -1.51
C LEU A 66 -4.66 -2.53 -1.14
N HIS A 67 -5.45 -3.33 -1.86
CA HIS A 67 -6.87 -3.54 -1.55
C HIS A 67 -7.05 -4.11 -0.15
N LYS A 68 -6.23 -5.10 0.22
CA LYS A 68 -6.22 -5.68 1.56
C LYS A 68 -5.83 -4.67 2.65
N ALA A 69 -4.87 -3.79 2.36
CA ALA A 69 -4.47 -2.71 3.25
C ALA A 69 -5.60 -1.71 3.47
N ILE A 70 -6.26 -1.26 2.38
CA ILE A 70 -7.38 -0.31 2.43
C ILE A 70 -8.54 -0.84 3.29
N LEU A 71 -8.92 -2.12 3.12
CA LEU A 71 -9.98 -2.74 3.94
C LEU A 71 -9.57 -2.87 5.42
N ARG A 72 -8.28 -2.99 5.70
CA ARG A 72 -7.71 -3.01 7.06
C ARG A 72 -7.13 -1.66 7.46
N TYR A 73 -7.91 -0.60 7.22
CA TYR A 73 -7.55 0.80 7.50
C TYR A 73 -7.16 1.06 8.96
N HIS A 74 -7.62 0.22 9.89
CA HIS A 74 -7.35 0.37 11.32
C HIS A 74 -5.96 -0.11 11.74
N ASP A 75 -5.28 -0.93 10.92
CA ASP A 75 -3.94 -1.43 11.21
C ASP A 75 -2.87 -0.37 10.86
N PRO A 76 -2.09 0.11 11.84
CA PRO A 76 -1.07 1.15 11.62
C PRO A 76 -0.01 0.78 10.58
N LYS A 77 0.27 -0.51 10.41
CA LYS A 77 1.28 -0.99 9.43
C LYS A 77 0.92 -0.62 8.00
N ASN A 78 -0.38 -0.44 7.72
CA ASN A 78 -0.89 -0.15 6.38
C ASN A 78 -1.01 1.36 6.10
N TRP A 79 -0.90 2.24 7.11
CA TRP A 79 -1.21 3.66 6.96
C TRP A 79 -0.35 4.36 5.91
N ALA A 80 0.96 4.10 5.87
CA ALA A 80 1.84 4.69 4.86
C ALA A 80 1.38 4.36 3.44
N GLN A 81 1.18 3.07 3.14
CA GLN A 81 0.73 2.61 1.83
C GLN A 81 -0.66 3.17 1.46
N ILE A 82 -1.58 3.28 2.41
CA ILE A 82 -2.92 3.85 2.18
C ILE A 82 -2.81 5.36 1.90
N ARG A 83 -1.98 6.11 2.63
CA ARG A 83 -1.78 7.54 2.42
C ARG A 83 -1.20 7.84 1.04
N ASP A 84 -0.24 7.04 0.60
CA ASP A 84 0.36 7.16 -0.73
C ASP A 84 -0.69 6.93 -1.82
N ALA A 85 -1.46 5.85 -1.71
CA ALA A 85 -2.53 5.54 -2.66
C ALA A 85 -3.65 6.61 -2.67
N LEU A 86 -4.06 7.11 -1.51
CA LEU A 86 -5.04 8.20 -1.41
C LEU A 86 -4.50 9.50 -2.02
N THR A 87 -3.19 9.75 -1.90
CA THR A 87 -2.54 10.91 -2.50
C THR A 87 -2.50 10.80 -4.02
N GLU A 88 -2.15 9.64 -4.55
CA GLU A 88 -2.14 9.34 -5.99
C GLU A 88 -3.54 9.46 -6.62
N MET A 89 -4.58 9.02 -5.89
CA MET A 89 -5.98 9.15 -6.31
C MET A 89 -6.56 10.55 -6.12
N GLY A 90 -5.80 11.53 -5.60
CA GLY A 90 -6.29 12.89 -5.33
C GLY A 90 -7.26 13.01 -4.13
N MET A 91 -7.33 11.99 -3.26
CA MET A 91 -8.26 11.88 -2.13
C MET A 91 -7.65 12.27 -0.78
N LYS A 92 -6.77 13.27 -0.77
CA LYS A 92 -6.06 13.73 0.45
C LYS A 92 -7.00 14.14 1.60
N LYS A 93 -8.23 14.55 1.30
CA LYS A 93 -9.28 14.87 2.29
C LYS A 93 -9.62 13.71 3.23
N LEU A 94 -9.34 12.47 2.83
CA LEU A 94 -9.56 11.27 3.63
C LEU A 94 -8.41 10.99 4.61
N ILE A 95 -7.38 11.84 4.64
CA ILE A 95 -6.25 11.72 5.56
C ILE A 95 -6.42 12.77 6.66
N GLY A 96 -6.49 12.34 7.93
CA GLY A 96 -6.65 13.26 9.05
C GLY A 96 -7.26 12.64 10.29
N LYS A 97 -7.57 13.48 11.28
CA LYS A 97 -8.17 13.07 12.56
C LYS A 97 -9.70 13.11 12.56
N GLY A 98 -10.32 13.52 11.45
CA GLY A 98 -11.77 13.66 11.34
C GLY A 98 -12.51 12.32 11.35
N PRO A 99 -13.80 12.32 11.72
CA PRO A 99 -14.64 11.11 11.70
C PRO A 99 -14.77 10.53 10.27
N THR A 100 -14.75 11.40 9.26
CA THR A 100 -14.85 11.06 7.82
C THR A 100 -13.50 10.66 7.19
N CYS A 101 -12.38 10.88 7.86
CA CYS A 101 -11.06 10.51 7.35
C CYS A 101 -10.86 8.99 7.45
N LEU A 102 -10.27 8.33 6.47
CA LEU A 102 -10.04 6.88 6.51
C LEU A 102 -8.83 6.53 7.40
N VAL A 103 -7.75 7.28 7.29
CA VAL A 103 -6.48 7.06 8.01
C VAL A 103 -5.98 8.35 8.67
N PRO A 104 -5.24 8.26 9.78
CA PRO A 104 -4.65 9.43 10.42
C PRO A 104 -3.54 10.06 9.57
N ALA A 105 -3.32 11.37 9.78
CA ALA A 105 -2.18 12.07 9.22
C ALA A 105 -0.86 11.49 9.74
N GLU A 106 0.20 11.62 8.95
CA GLU A 106 1.53 11.16 9.33
C GLU A 106 1.96 11.80 10.66
N THR A 107 2.42 10.97 11.60
CA THR A 107 2.91 11.47 12.88
C THR A 107 4.34 11.97 12.74
N ARG A 108 4.75 12.92 13.58
CA ARG A 108 6.12 13.46 13.57
C ARG A 108 7.17 12.38 13.80
N GLU A 109 6.83 11.30 14.50
CA GLU A 109 7.72 10.16 14.73
C GLU A 109 7.86 9.26 13.50
N GLU A 110 6.77 9.01 12.78
CA GLU A 110 6.79 8.30 11.49
C GLU A 110 7.65 9.07 10.48
N ALA A 111 7.42 10.38 10.35
CA ALA A 111 8.20 11.24 9.46
C ALA A 111 9.70 11.23 9.82
N ARG A 112 10.05 11.25 11.11
CA ARG A 112 11.45 11.15 11.59
C ARG A 112 12.10 9.80 11.30
N LYS A 113 11.33 8.71 11.25
CA LYS A 113 11.82 7.36 10.89
C LYS A 113 11.93 7.18 9.37
N ALA A 114 11.08 7.84 8.59
CA ALA A 114 11.09 7.78 7.13
C ALA A 114 12.28 8.52 6.50
N VAL A 115 12.80 9.56 7.17
CA VAL A 115 14.04 10.22 6.74
C VAL A 115 15.20 9.23 6.91
N PRO A 116 15.87 8.78 5.82
CA PRO A 116 17.05 7.95 5.97
C PRO A 116 18.08 8.78 6.74
N LYS A 117 18.44 8.33 7.95
CA LYS A 117 19.65 8.84 8.60
C LYS A 117 20.77 8.62 7.60
N ALA A 118 21.25 9.70 6.99
CA ALA A 118 22.43 9.66 6.14
C ALA A 118 23.50 8.94 6.98
N LYS A 119 23.81 7.68 6.62
CA LYS A 119 24.96 7.00 7.19
C LYS A 119 26.12 7.86 6.76
N LYS A 120 26.62 8.70 7.68
CA LYS A 120 27.87 9.43 7.54
C LYS A 120 28.87 8.37 7.09
N GLY A 121 29.23 8.40 5.80
CA GLY A 121 29.97 7.31 5.18
C GLY A 121 31.23 7.11 6.00
N ARG A 122 31.36 5.94 6.66
CA ARG A 122 32.69 5.51 7.10
C ARG A 122 33.43 5.28 5.80
N GLN A 123 34.30 6.22 5.44
CA GLN A 123 35.30 6.03 4.39
C GLN A 123 35.96 4.69 4.67
N GLY A 124 35.81 3.74 3.74
CA GLY A 124 36.50 2.46 3.82
C GLY A 124 37.99 2.75 3.80
N MET A 125 38.68 2.54 4.92
CA MET A 125 40.14 2.65 4.96
C MET A 125 40.71 1.54 4.06
N THR A 126 41.22 1.92 2.90
CA THR A 126 42.03 1.02 2.08
C THR A 126 43.40 0.86 2.74
N LYS A 127 44.04 -0.30 2.58
CA LYS A 127 45.32 -0.65 3.23
C LYS A 127 46.46 0.36 2.99
N HIS A 128 46.33 1.23 2.01
CA HIS A 128 47.33 2.25 1.65
C HIS A 128 47.08 3.65 2.23
N THR A 129 45.93 3.88 2.89
CA THR A 129 45.62 5.17 3.53
C THR A 129 45.45 4.97 5.03
N SER A 130 46.52 4.57 5.71
CA SER A 130 46.57 4.67 7.18
C SER A 130 47.20 6.01 7.57
N PRO A 131 46.73 6.69 8.63
CA PRO A 131 47.31 7.96 9.12
C PRO A 131 48.80 7.87 9.46
N ARG A 132 49.32 6.64 9.62
CA ARG A 132 50.73 6.37 9.94
C ARG A 132 51.65 6.55 8.73
N SER A 133 51.14 6.39 7.50
CA SER A 133 51.89 6.60 6.25
C SER A 133 52.15 8.08 5.96
N GLN A 134 51.28 8.98 6.44
CA GLN A 134 51.40 10.42 6.18
C GLN A 134 52.49 11.09 7.04
N LYS A 135 52.92 10.46 8.14
CA LYS A 135 53.90 11.03 9.08
C LYS A 135 55.37 10.85 8.62
N MET A 136 55.63 10.00 7.62
CA MET A 136 57.00 9.74 7.11
C MET A 136 57.40 10.60 5.90
N ARG A 137 56.51 11.42 5.33
CA ARG A 137 56.80 12.29 4.17
C ARG A 137 57.05 13.76 4.54
N ARG A 138 57.30 14.05 5.81
CA ARG A 138 57.63 15.40 6.32
C ARG A 138 58.71 15.36 7.39
N SER A 139 59.90 14.88 7.03
CA SER A 139 61.13 15.34 7.69
C SER A 139 62.30 15.24 6.71
N ARG A 140 62.82 16.43 6.35
CA ARG A 140 64.10 16.74 5.70
C ARG A 140 64.40 16.06 4.38
#